data_AF-A0A927WWX7-F1
#
_entry.id   AF-A0A927WWX7-F1
#
_cell.length_a   1.000
_cell.length_b   1.000
_cell.length_c   1.000
_cell.angle_alpha   90.00
_cell.angle_beta   90.00
_cell.angle_gamma   90.00
#
_symmetry.space_group_name_H-M   'P 1'
#
loop_
_entity.id
_entity.type
_entity.pdbx_description
1 polymer ?
#
loop_
_entity_poly.entity_id
_entity_poly.type
_entity_poly.pdbx_seq_one_letter_code
_entity_poly.pdbx_strand_id
1 'polypeptide(L)'
;MKINITAGECLNKILQEKYPNETFIPFNEAMVKGGYNTKLFSEEFIIERSTIHKVSKEEYVNKLTLFLNFLKKINNYSEVILWFGDEPFCKKNTEIVLQTLKEYKFLGNVALNIVDEETGKILNSNLVRL
;
A
#
# COMPACT_ATOMS: atom_id res chain seq x y z
N MET A 1 4.09 13.70 9.79
CA MET A 1 4.35 12.34 10.34
C MET A 1 4.89 11.44 9.22
N LYS A 2 5.65 10.40 9.55
CA LYS A 2 6.13 9.40 8.58
C LYS A 2 5.29 8.13 8.68
N ILE A 3 5.05 7.45 7.56
CA ILE A 3 4.38 6.14 7.53
C ILE A 3 5.10 5.19 6.58
N ASN A 4 5.18 3.93 6.97
CA ASN A 4 5.73 2.86 6.14
C ASN A 4 4.59 1.99 5.62
N ILE A 5 4.51 1.79 4.32
CA ILE A 5 3.49 0.96 3.66
C ILE A 5 4.19 -0.25 3.05
N THR A 6 3.75 -1.44 3.42
CA THR A 6 4.32 -2.71 2.96
C THR A 6 3.39 -3.41 1.97
N ALA A 7 3.94 -4.29 1.14
CA ALA A 7 3.16 -5.05 0.16
C ALA A 7 2.00 -5.85 0.77
N GLY A 8 2.18 -6.39 1.98
CA GLY A 8 1.16 -7.14 2.71
C GLY A 8 1.64 -7.58 4.10
N GLU A 9 0.78 -8.32 4.80
CA GLU A 9 0.97 -8.72 6.21
C GLU A 9 2.30 -9.42 6.52
N CYS A 10 2.79 -10.30 5.65
CA CYS A 10 4.03 -11.07 5.91
C CYS A 10 5.25 -10.14 6.03
N LEU A 11 5.47 -9.31 5.01
CA LEU A 11 6.54 -8.32 5.03
C LEU A 11 6.34 -7.28 6.14
N ASN A 12 5.08 -6.91 6.41
CA ASN A 12 4.74 -5.99 7.50
C ASN A 12 5.27 -6.46 8.86
N LYS A 13 5.05 -7.74 9.19
CA LYS A 13 5.52 -8.33 10.45
C LYS A 13 7.05 -8.34 10.54
N ILE A 14 7.72 -8.78 9.48
CA ILE A 14 9.19 -8.82 9.42
C ILE A 14 9.79 -7.43 9.69
N LEU A 15 9.24 -6.39 9.03
CA LEU A 15 9.76 -5.03 9.17
C LEU A 15 9.39 -4.39 10.53
N GLN A 16 8.24 -4.71 11.12
CA GLN A 16 7.89 -4.28 12.47
C GLN A 16 8.85 -4.85 13.51
N GLU A 17 9.24 -6.13 13.39
CA GLU A 17 10.23 -6.74 14.28
C GLU A 17 11.61 -6.12 14.13
N LYS A 18 12.01 -5.82 12.88
CA LYS A 18 13.31 -5.22 12.56
C LYS A 18 13.41 -3.74 12.97
N TYR A 19 12.30 -3.01 12.91
CA TYR A 19 12.22 -1.58 13.20
C TYR A 19 11.06 -1.27 14.16
N PRO A 20 11.17 -1.67 15.45
CA PRO A 20 10.05 -1.63 16.38
C PRO A 20 9.56 -0.22 16.76
N ASN A 21 10.36 0.81 16.47
CA ASN A 21 10.02 2.21 16.74
C ASN A 21 9.36 2.90 15.53
N GLU A 22 9.17 2.18 14.42
CA GLU A 22 8.59 2.70 13.18
C GLU A 22 7.14 2.22 13.02
N THR A 23 6.29 3.04 12.39
CA THR A 23 4.90 2.65 12.12
C THR A 23 4.80 2.04 10.73
N PHE A 24 4.36 0.77 10.67
CA PHE A 24 4.10 0.05 9.42
C PHE A 24 2.62 -0.31 9.30
N ILE A 25 2.10 -0.13 8.08
CA ILE A 25 0.78 -0.63 7.68
C ILE A 25 0.91 -1.47 6.40
N PRO A 26 0.15 -2.56 6.28
CA PRO A 26 0.12 -3.34 5.05
C PRO A 26 -0.89 -2.74 4.05
N PHE A 27 -0.56 -2.83 2.75
CA PHE A 27 -1.46 -2.45 1.67
C PHE A 27 -2.63 -3.44 1.52
N ASN A 28 -2.36 -4.75 1.62
CA ASN A 28 -3.36 -5.84 1.67
C ASN A 28 -4.35 -5.96 0.50
N GLU A 29 -4.10 -5.32 -0.64
CA GLU A 29 -4.89 -5.50 -1.86
C GLU A 29 -4.08 -6.21 -2.95
N ALA A 30 -4.74 -7.08 -3.72
CA ALA A 30 -4.13 -7.81 -4.83
C ALA A 30 -4.67 -7.30 -6.18
N MET A 31 -3.99 -6.32 -6.78
CA MET A 31 -4.46 -5.57 -7.95
C MET A 31 -4.23 -6.27 -9.30
N VAL A 32 -3.63 -7.45 -9.33
CA VAL A 32 -3.40 -8.21 -10.57
C VAL A 32 -4.68 -8.90 -11.07
N LYS A 33 -5.68 -9.12 -10.21
CA LYS A 33 -6.94 -9.77 -10.59
C LYS A 33 -7.98 -8.75 -10.98
N GLY A 34 -8.53 -8.85 -12.20
CA GLY A 34 -9.66 -8.05 -12.67
C GLY A 34 -9.34 -6.57 -12.89
N GLY A 35 -10.09 -5.92 -13.78
CA GLY A 35 -9.99 -4.48 -14.02
C GLY A 35 -10.74 -3.66 -12.96
N TYR A 36 -10.57 -2.34 -13.03
CA TYR A 36 -11.36 -1.35 -12.30
C TYR A 36 -11.54 -0.14 -13.23
N ASN A 37 -12.72 0.48 -13.21
CA ASN A 37 -13.02 1.69 -14.01
C ASN A 37 -13.42 2.88 -13.13
N THR A 38 -13.22 2.73 -11.82
CA THR A 38 -13.63 3.65 -10.77
C THR A 38 -12.41 4.31 -10.14
N LYS A 39 -12.63 5.40 -9.39
CA LYS A 39 -11.57 6.06 -8.64
C LYS A 39 -11.01 5.10 -7.59
N LEU A 40 -9.69 5.00 -7.46
CA LEU A 40 -9.06 4.07 -6.52
C LEU A 40 -9.58 4.31 -5.10
N PHE A 41 -9.99 3.22 -4.43
CA PHE A 41 -10.53 3.22 -3.06
C PHE A 41 -11.77 4.10 -2.83
N SER A 42 -12.52 4.43 -3.88
CA SER A 42 -13.90 4.92 -3.74
C SER A 42 -14.84 3.81 -3.24
N GLU A 43 -16.09 4.16 -2.92
CA GLU A 43 -17.09 3.17 -2.52
C GLU A 43 -17.40 2.18 -3.66
N GLU A 44 -17.50 2.69 -4.89
CA GLU A 44 -17.71 1.88 -6.09
C GLU A 44 -16.53 0.93 -6.34
N PHE A 45 -15.29 1.43 -6.20
CA PHE A 45 -14.11 0.60 -6.27
C PHE A 45 -14.15 -0.53 -5.23
N ILE A 46 -14.45 -0.21 -3.98
CA ILE A 46 -14.54 -1.20 -2.90
C ILE A 46 -15.56 -2.30 -3.25
N ILE A 47 -16.72 -1.94 -3.81
CA ILE A 47 -17.77 -2.89 -4.22
C ILE A 47 -17.31 -3.77 -5.40
N GLU A 48 -16.69 -3.17 -6.42
CA GLU A 48 -16.14 -3.90 -7.57
C GLU A 48 -15.08 -4.91 -7.10
N ARG A 49 -14.16 -4.46 -6.26
CA ARG A 49 -13.04 -5.28 -5.77
C ARG A 49 -13.51 -6.39 -4.82
N SER A 50 -14.44 -6.11 -3.89
CA SER A 50 -14.97 -7.16 -3.01
C SER A 50 -15.62 -8.29 -3.82
N THR A 51 -16.31 -7.93 -4.91
CA THR A 51 -16.93 -8.89 -5.83
C THR A 51 -15.88 -9.73 -6.57
N ILE A 52 -14.81 -9.10 -7.07
CA ILE A 52 -13.70 -9.81 -7.74
C ILE A 52 -13.04 -10.82 -6.81
N HIS A 53 -12.86 -10.47 -5.54
CA HIS A 53 -12.29 -11.37 -4.52
C HIS A 53 -13.29 -12.35 -3.92
N LYS A 54 -14.57 -12.26 -4.28
CA LYS A 54 -15.66 -13.12 -3.78
C LYS A 54 -15.82 -13.06 -2.26
N VAL A 55 -15.65 -11.86 -1.69
CA VAL A 55 -15.82 -11.59 -0.25
C VAL A 55 -16.88 -10.51 -0.05
N SER A 56 -17.38 -10.37 1.19
CA SER A 56 -18.28 -9.27 1.50
C SER A 56 -17.53 -7.93 1.46
N LYS A 57 -18.27 -6.83 1.22
CA LYS A 57 -17.72 -5.47 1.32
C LYS A 57 -17.08 -5.22 2.69
N GLU A 58 -17.71 -5.72 3.76
CA GLU A 58 -17.20 -5.57 5.12
C GLU A 58 -15.87 -6.30 5.30
N GLU A 59 -15.77 -7.55 4.86
CA GLU A 59 -14.52 -8.31 4.94
C GLU A 59 -13.39 -7.63 4.16
N TYR A 60 -13.70 -7.14 2.96
CA TYR A 60 -12.76 -6.40 2.12
C TYR A 60 -12.26 -5.12 2.81
N VAL A 61 -13.18 -4.30 3.34
CA VAL A 61 -12.83 -3.08 4.09
C VAL A 61 -12.02 -3.42 5.33
N ASN A 62 -12.38 -4.47 6.06
CA ASN A 62 -11.68 -4.90 7.27
C ASN A 62 -10.20 -5.22 6.96
N LYS A 63 -9.93 -5.95 5.86
CA LYS A 63 -8.56 -6.26 5.40
C LYS A 63 -7.73 -5.02 5.05
N LEU A 64 -8.38 -3.95 4.57
CA LEU A 64 -7.75 -2.71 4.12
C LEU A 64 -7.84 -1.56 5.15
N THR A 65 -8.40 -1.81 6.33
CA THR A 65 -8.77 -0.76 7.30
C THR A 65 -7.63 0.21 7.58
N LEU A 66 -6.41 -0.31 7.77
CA LEU A 66 -5.23 0.50 8.07
C LEU A 66 -4.89 1.43 6.89
N PHE A 67 -4.87 0.90 5.67
CA PHE A 67 -4.60 1.69 4.47
C PHE A 67 -5.70 2.71 4.18
N LEU A 68 -6.98 2.34 4.33
CA LEU A 68 -8.10 3.27 4.16
C LEU A 68 -8.09 4.39 5.21
N ASN A 69 -7.71 4.09 6.45
CA ASN A 69 -7.54 5.09 7.50
C ASN A 69 -6.36 6.02 7.23
N PHE A 70 -5.27 5.51 6.65
CA PHE A 70 -4.18 6.33 6.14
C PHE A 70 -4.68 7.31 5.08
N LEU A 71 -5.43 6.85 4.07
CA LEU A 71 -5.96 7.71 3.00
C LEU A 71 -6.86 8.84 3.54
N LYS A 72 -7.70 8.55 4.55
CA LYS A 72 -8.53 9.58 5.22
C LYS A 72 -7.71 10.67 5.92
N LYS A 73 -6.48 10.35 6.34
CA LYS A 73 -5.57 11.22 7.09
C LYS A 73 -4.32 11.57 6.29
N ILE A 74 -4.34 11.41 4.96
CA ILE A 74 -3.16 11.45 4.11
C ILE A 74 -2.36 12.75 4.26
N ASN A 75 -3.06 13.87 4.46
CA ASN A 75 -2.47 15.20 4.65
C ASN A 75 -1.75 15.40 6.01
N ASN A 76 -1.90 14.46 6.95
CA ASN A 76 -1.17 14.49 8.23
C ASN A 76 0.25 13.90 8.10
N TYR A 77 0.52 13.24 6.97
CA TYR A 77 1.80 12.64 6.67
C TYR A 77 2.64 13.58 5.81
N SER A 78 3.92 13.69 6.16
CA SER A 78 4.93 14.47 5.44
C SER A 78 5.81 13.56 4.58
N GLU A 79 5.76 12.25 4.86
CA GLU A 79 6.58 11.23 4.19
C GLU A 79 5.87 9.88 4.18
N VAL A 80 5.92 9.20 3.03
CA VAL A 80 5.46 7.83 2.83
C VAL A 80 6.64 7.01 2.33
N ILE A 81 6.97 5.92 3.02
CA ILE A 81 7.99 4.97 2.59
C ILE A 81 7.30 3.68 2.15
N LEU A 82 7.49 3.30 0.89
CA LEU A 82 6.95 2.09 0.30
C LEU A 82 7.97 0.96 0.40
N TRP A 83 7.53 -0.23 0.81
CA TRP A 83 8.35 -1.43 0.95
C TRP A 83 7.72 -2.57 0.15
N PHE A 84 8.26 -2.84 -1.03
CA PHE A 84 7.70 -3.80 -2.00
C PHE A 84 8.81 -4.65 -2.63
N GLY A 85 8.49 -5.88 -3.03
CA GLY A 85 9.41 -6.68 -3.83
C GLY A 85 9.49 -6.23 -5.29
N ASP A 86 10.41 -6.84 -6.04
CA ASP A 86 10.62 -6.57 -7.47
C ASP A 86 9.85 -7.52 -8.40
N GLU A 87 9.06 -8.44 -7.83
CA GLU A 87 8.24 -9.36 -8.61
C GLU A 87 7.08 -8.64 -9.33
N PRO A 88 6.57 -9.17 -10.46
CA PRO A 88 5.53 -8.51 -11.25
C PRO A 88 4.27 -8.14 -10.45
N PHE A 89 3.87 -8.98 -9.49
CA PHE A 89 2.73 -8.70 -8.60
C PHE A 89 2.98 -7.45 -7.74
N CYS A 90 4.18 -7.35 -7.15
CA CYS A 90 4.57 -6.24 -6.28
C CYS A 90 4.82 -4.95 -7.05
N LYS A 91 5.33 -5.03 -8.28
CA LYS A 91 5.40 -3.91 -9.22
C LYS A 91 4.01 -3.32 -9.48
N LYS A 92 3.01 -4.18 -9.77
CA LYS A 92 1.64 -3.71 -9.99
C LYS A 92 1.06 -3.02 -8.76
N ASN A 93 1.24 -3.61 -7.57
CA ASN A 93 0.76 -2.99 -6.33
C ASN A 93 1.48 -1.67 -6.03
N THR A 94 2.78 -1.56 -6.33
CA THR A 94 3.54 -0.31 -6.19
C THR A 94 2.97 0.78 -7.09
N GLU A 95 2.70 0.47 -8.37
CA GLU A 95 2.05 1.40 -9.29
C GLU A 95 0.70 1.89 -8.75
N ILE A 96 -0.11 0.99 -8.20
CA ILE A 96 -1.44 1.34 -7.66
C ILE A 96 -1.33 2.23 -6.43
N VAL A 97 -0.42 1.93 -5.50
CA VAL A 97 -0.22 2.78 -4.32
C VAL A 97 0.26 4.17 -4.76
N LEU A 98 1.23 4.25 -5.67
CA LEU A 98 1.71 5.53 -6.20
C LEU A 98 0.60 6.31 -6.91
N GLN A 99 -0.20 5.66 -7.76
CA GLN A 99 -1.35 6.28 -8.42
C GLN A 99 -2.38 6.77 -7.41
N THR A 100 -2.62 6.00 -6.34
CA THR A 100 -3.50 6.41 -5.23
C THR A 100 -2.98 7.67 -4.55
N LEU A 101 -1.68 7.73 -4.23
CA LEU A 101 -1.09 8.93 -3.62
C LEU A 101 -1.27 10.17 -4.52
N LYS A 102 -1.15 10.01 -5.84
CA LYS A 102 -1.42 11.09 -6.82
C LYS A 102 -2.89 11.50 -6.83
N GLU A 103 -3.82 10.55 -6.91
CA GLU A 103 -5.28 10.82 -6.95
C GLU A 103 -5.79 11.48 -5.67
N TYR A 104 -5.18 11.15 -4.53
CA TYR A 104 -5.46 11.76 -3.23
C TYR A 104 -4.64 13.02 -2.96
N LYS A 105 -3.85 13.49 -3.94
CA LYS A 105 -3.07 14.73 -3.89
C LYS A 105 -2.09 14.79 -2.71
N PHE A 106 -1.41 13.68 -2.42
CA PHE A 106 -0.37 13.67 -1.40
C PHE A 106 0.76 14.63 -1.78
N LEU A 107 1.12 15.53 -0.86
CA LEU A 107 2.12 16.58 -1.07
C LEU A 107 3.47 16.28 -0.39
N GLY A 108 3.56 15.20 0.38
CA GLY A 108 4.77 14.80 1.07
C GLY A 108 5.76 14.07 0.18
N ASN A 109 6.91 13.70 0.77
CA ASN A 109 7.93 12.93 0.07
C ASN A 109 7.53 11.46 -0.01
N VAL A 110 7.88 10.80 -1.13
CA VAL A 110 7.72 9.35 -1.29
C VAL A 110 9.08 8.72 -1.54
N ALA A 111 9.42 7.72 -0.74
CA ALA A 111 10.56 6.84 -0.97
C ALA A 111 10.06 5.44 -1.30
N LEU A 112 10.70 4.77 -2.25
CA LEU A 112 10.45 3.37 -2.58
C LEU A 112 11.68 2.55 -2.22
N ASN A 113 11.49 1.58 -1.34
CA ASN A 113 12.43 0.53 -1.01
C ASN A 113 11.97 -0.74 -1.74
N ILE A 114 12.78 -1.18 -2.70
CA ILE A 114 12.68 -2.52 -3.25
C ILE A 114 13.38 -3.46 -2.29
N VAL A 115 12.66 -4.47 -1.82
CA VAL A 115 13.15 -5.40 -0.79
C VAL A 115 13.06 -6.86 -1.20
N ASP A 116 13.89 -7.66 -0.57
CA ASP A 116 13.67 -9.09 -0.45
C ASP A 116 12.54 -9.31 0.56
N GLU A 117 11.43 -9.89 0.11
CA GLU A 117 10.19 -9.99 0.91
C GLU A 117 10.26 -11.04 2.02
N GLU A 118 11.18 -12.00 1.93
CA GLU A 118 11.39 -13.02 2.95
C GLU A 118 12.25 -12.50 4.12
N THR A 119 13.19 -11.60 3.83
CA THR A 119 14.18 -11.11 4.80
C THR A 119 13.99 -9.65 5.20
N GLY A 120 13.19 -8.88 4.45
CA GLY A 120 13.06 -7.44 4.61
C GLY A 120 14.37 -6.69 4.36
N LYS A 121 15.29 -7.28 3.57
CA LYS A 121 16.55 -6.64 3.18
C LYS A 121 16.29 -5.69 2.02
N ILE A 122 16.77 -4.46 2.12
CA ILE A 122 16.72 -3.48 1.03
C ILE A 122 17.68 -3.92 -0.07
N LEU A 123 17.14 -4.07 -1.28
CA LEU A 123 17.88 -4.35 -2.51
C LEU A 123 18.17 -3.07 -3.29
N ASN A 124 17.21 -2.14 -3.30
CA ASN A 124 17.35 -0.83 -3.92
C ASN A 124 16.45 0.19 -3.20
N SER A 125 16.83 1.46 -3.22
CA SER A 125 16.05 2.57 -2.65
C SER A 125 16.12 3.80 -3.55
N ASN A 126 14.98 4.42 -3.81
CA ASN A 126 14.93 5.67 -4.57
C ASN A 126 13.82 6.60 -4.08
N LEU A 127 14.04 7.90 -4.26
CA LEU A 127 12.97 8.88 -4.12
C LEU A 127 12.06 8.81 -5.34
N VAL A 128 10.76 8.96 -5.12
CA VAL A 128 9.73 8.96 -6.15
C VAL A 128 9.13 10.36 -6.25
N ARG A 129 9.04 10.87 -7.48
CA ARG A 129 8.30 12.10 -7.78
C ARG A 129 6.87 11.73 -8.16
N LEU A 130 5.90 12.19 -7.38
CA LEU A 130 4.47 12.01 -7.66
C LEU A 130 4.01 12.94 -8.78
#